data_AF-A0A1S3TV21-F1
#
_entry.id   AF-A0A1S3TV21-F1
#
_cell.length_a   1.000
_cell.length_b   1.000
_cell.length_c   1.000
_cell.angle_alpha   90.00
_cell.angle_beta   90.00
_cell.angle_gamma   90.00
#
_symmetry.space_group_name_H-M   'P 1'
#
loop_
_entity.id
_entity.type
_entity.pdbx_description
1 polymer ?
#
loop_
_entity_poly.entity_id
_entity_poly.type
_entity_poly.pdbx_seq_one_letter_code
_entity_poly.pdbx_strand_id
1 'polypeptide(L)'
;MDRSLFILIVLLFPSAMSEEFDYDPSSPNGPSNWGNTWPLCRDGTRQSPINLFTANVVFGSGIQRNYQPANATLVTSEHDVMINWTENAGNIIINGTQYQLLQAHWHSPSEHTINGIRYDLELHMVHRSLAGNIAVTGVLSRHGIPDSFISKIENELQVLAENQTREIPIGVVDPNDVAGITGNSYFRYNGSLFNENVLWFVFTFVGENKTVSRAQKEFIRASVDGAGDETFENARPVQPRNGRPVKLYLHTNGN
;
A
#
# COMPACT_ATOMS: atom_id res chain seq x y z
N MET A 1 17.73 8.23 20.41
CA MET A 1 16.33 7.93 20.08
C MET A 1 16.33 6.67 19.23
N ASP A 2 15.45 5.72 19.57
CA ASP A 2 15.39 4.42 18.92
C ASP A 2 14.91 4.58 17.47
N ARG A 3 15.77 4.26 16.50
CA ARG A 3 15.53 4.49 15.06
C ARG A 3 14.39 3.62 14.50
N SER A 4 13.92 2.62 15.26
CA SER A 4 12.67 1.90 14.94
C SER A 4 11.41 2.77 15.08
N LEU A 5 11.49 3.91 15.79
CA LEU A 5 10.39 4.88 15.89
C LEU A 5 10.27 5.76 14.63
N PHE A 6 11.33 5.88 13.82
CA PHE A 6 11.38 6.75 12.64
C PHE A 6 10.51 6.28 11.48
N ILE A 7 10.39 4.97 11.26
CA ILE A 7 9.52 4.46 10.18
C ILE A 7 8.03 4.54 10.56
N LEU A 8 7.72 4.64 11.87
CA LEU A 8 6.36 5.00 12.32
C LEU A 8 6.03 6.47 12.03
N ILE A 9 7.05 7.34 11.97
CA ILE A 9 6.89 8.78 11.71
C ILE A 9 6.65 9.02 10.21
N VAL A 10 7.30 8.30 9.29
CA VAL A 10 7.00 8.42 7.84
C VAL A 10 5.55 7.99 7.51
N LEU A 11 4.96 7.07 8.28
CA LEU A 11 3.57 6.63 8.12
C LEU A 11 2.54 7.43 8.94
N LEU A 12 2.96 8.39 9.79
CA LEU A 12 2.07 9.18 10.67
C LEU A 12 2.30 10.71 10.64
N PHE A 13 3.45 11.20 10.13
CA PHE A 13 3.87 12.60 10.13
C PHE A 13 4.81 12.89 8.93
N PRO A 14 4.35 13.57 7.86
CA PRO A 14 5.07 13.71 6.59
C PRO A 14 6.26 14.67 6.61
N SER A 15 6.51 15.38 7.72
CA SER A 15 7.27 16.64 7.68
C SER A 15 8.72 16.56 8.18
N ALA A 16 9.34 15.37 8.24
CA ALA A 16 10.75 15.30 8.62
C ALA A 16 11.49 14.13 7.94
N MET A 17 12.50 14.50 7.14
CA MET A 17 13.71 13.75 6.75
C MET A 17 13.75 13.13 5.34
N SER A 18 14.25 13.95 4.41
CA SER A 18 14.47 13.72 2.98
C SER A 18 15.81 13.04 2.60
N GLU A 19 16.76 12.89 3.51
CA GLU A 19 18.11 12.39 3.13
C GLU A 19 18.36 10.89 3.43
N GLU A 20 17.38 10.14 3.95
CA GLU A 20 17.65 8.80 4.48
C GLU A 20 17.49 7.64 3.47
N PHE A 21 16.61 7.74 2.45
CA PHE A 21 16.45 6.72 1.41
C PHE A 21 15.76 7.21 0.14
N ASP A 22 15.96 6.49 -0.97
CA ASP A 22 15.21 6.64 -2.22
C ASP A 22 14.95 5.26 -2.88
N TYR A 23 14.31 5.28 -4.05
CA TYR A 23 13.99 4.08 -4.83
C TYR A 23 14.88 3.88 -6.06
N ASP A 24 15.85 4.76 -6.33
CA ASP A 24 16.76 4.62 -7.48
C ASP A 24 17.75 3.48 -7.20
N PRO A 25 17.72 2.37 -7.98
CA PRO A 25 18.62 1.24 -7.77
C PRO A 25 20.11 1.59 -7.93
N SER A 26 20.43 2.70 -8.60
CA SER A 26 21.79 3.20 -8.81
C SER A 26 22.26 4.16 -7.72
N SER A 27 21.35 4.64 -6.87
CA SER A 27 21.65 5.57 -5.78
C SER A 27 22.32 4.88 -4.58
N PRO A 28 23.25 5.56 -3.88
CA PRO A 28 23.76 5.09 -2.59
C PRO A 28 22.66 4.91 -1.52
N ASN A 29 21.53 5.60 -1.68
CA ASN A 29 20.37 5.55 -0.80
C ASN A 29 19.25 4.64 -1.34
N GLY A 30 19.51 3.93 -2.45
CA GLY A 30 18.55 3.04 -3.10
C GLY A 30 18.27 1.73 -2.35
N PRO A 31 17.29 0.93 -2.81
CA PRO A 31 16.77 -0.23 -2.07
C PRO A 31 17.79 -1.32 -1.71
N SER A 32 18.84 -1.48 -2.53
CA SER A 32 19.94 -2.43 -2.27
C SER A 32 20.80 -2.01 -1.07
N ASN A 33 20.79 -0.73 -0.72
CA ASN A 33 21.63 -0.12 0.32
C ASN A 33 20.87 0.28 1.58
N TRP A 34 19.53 0.23 1.60
CA TRP A 34 18.72 0.55 2.79
C TRP A 34 19.16 -0.22 4.05
N GLY A 35 19.68 -1.43 3.88
CA GLY A 35 20.25 -2.26 4.94
C GLY A 35 21.41 -1.64 5.73
N ASN A 36 22.11 -0.66 5.15
CA ASN A 36 23.21 0.04 5.81
C ASN A 36 22.69 0.94 6.94
N THR A 37 21.53 1.56 6.73
CA THR A 37 20.86 2.42 7.71
C THR A 37 19.91 1.62 8.59
N TRP A 38 19.16 0.68 8.00
CA TRP A 38 18.18 -0.16 8.69
C TRP A 38 18.52 -1.65 8.51
N PRO A 39 19.27 -2.26 9.44
CA PRO A 39 19.76 -3.64 9.29
C PRO A 39 18.69 -4.69 8.99
N LEU A 40 17.45 -4.50 9.48
CA LEU A 40 16.33 -5.40 9.16
C LEU A 40 16.01 -5.46 7.66
N CYS A 41 16.28 -4.41 6.89
CA CYS A 41 16.10 -4.41 5.43
C CYS A 41 17.05 -5.39 4.74
N ARG A 42 18.23 -5.67 5.31
CA ARG A 42 19.22 -6.63 4.79
C ARG A 42 19.09 -8.00 5.44
N ASP A 43 19.00 -8.02 6.77
CA ASP A 43 19.14 -9.24 7.58
C ASP A 43 17.78 -9.89 7.89
N GLY A 44 16.69 -9.19 7.61
CA GLY A 44 15.33 -9.68 7.81
C GLY A 44 15.01 -10.89 6.94
N THR A 45 14.35 -11.89 7.52
CA THR A 45 14.00 -13.13 6.82
C THR A 45 12.53 -13.17 6.38
N ARG A 46 11.74 -12.17 6.76
CA ARG A 46 10.31 -12.04 6.47
C ARG A 46 10.00 -10.69 5.83
N GLN A 47 10.92 -10.16 5.03
CA GLN A 47 10.76 -8.90 4.31
C GLN A 47 9.66 -8.96 3.23
N SER A 48 9.03 -7.83 2.97
CA SER A 48 8.04 -7.60 1.90
C SER A 48 8.55 -6.52 0.94
N PRO A 49 8.05 -6.47 -0.31
CA PRO A 49 7.06 -7.36 -0.92
C PRO A 49 7.61 -8.72 -1.30
N ILE A 50 6.75 -9.66 -1.73
CA ILE A 50 7.17 -10.98 -2.25
C ILE A 50 6.46 -11.30 -3.58
N ASN A 51 7.05 -12.20 -4.36
CA ASN A 51 6.32 -12.86 -5.44
C ASN A 51 5.28 -13.84 -4.86
N LEU A 52 4.02 -13.65 -5.23
CA LEU A 52 2.88 -14.45 -4.82
C LEU A 52 2.65 -15.54 -5.87
N PHE A 53 3.13 -16.73 -5.58
CA PHE A 53 2.95 -17.92 -6.38
C PHE A 53 2.80 -19.14 -5.46
N THR A 54 2.12 -20.18 -5.93
CA THR A 54 1.90 -21.43 -5.20
C THR A 54 1.30 -21.23 -3.82
N ALA A 55 -0.02 -21.32 -3.77
CA ALA A 55 -0.76 -21.16 -2.54
C ALA A 55 -1.57 -22.41 -2.21
N ASN A 56 -1.52 -22.83 -0.94
CA ASN A 56 -2.54 -23.68 -0.39
C ASN A 56 -3.85 -22.88 -0.42
N VAL A 57 -4.83 -23.40 -1.16
CA VAL A 57 -6.14 -22.77 -1.29
C VAL A 57 -6.93 -23.01 -0.01
N VAL A 58 -7.51 -21.94 0.52
CA VAL A 58 -8.41 -21.98 1.67
C VAL A 58 -9.75 -21.42 1.22
N PHE A 59 -10.80 -22.22 1.34
CA PHE A 59 -12.16 -21.78 1.11
C PHE A 59 -12.76 -21.25 2.41
N GLY A 60 -13.44 -20.10 2.35
CA GLY A 60 -14.08 -19.52 3.52
C GLY A 60 -14.73 -18.17 3.25
N SER A 61 -15.24 -17.55 4.31
CA SER A 61 -15.96 -16.27 4.24
C SER A 61 -15.10 -15.08 3.80
N GLY A 62 -13.77 -15.22 3.86
CA GLY A 62 -12.82 -14.13 3.62
C GLY A 62 -12.66 -13.20 4.82
N ILE A 63 -11.97 -12.06 4.65
CA ILE A 63 -11.73 -11.11 5.74
C ILE A 63 -12.96 -10.21 5.90
N GLN A 64 -13.36 -9.93 7.15
CA GLN A 64 -14.43 -8.98 7.41
C GLN A 64 -13.88 -7.55 7.35
N ARG A 65 -14.52 -6.71 6.53
CA ARG A 65 -14.23 -5.29 6.36
C ARG A 65 -15.45 -4.50 6.81
N ASN A 66 -15.26 -3.61 7.78
CA ASN A 66 -16.28 -2.72 8.31
C ASN A 66 -15.82 -1.27 8.11
N TYR A 67 -15.57 -0.89 6.85
CA TYR A 67 -15.20 0.48 6.51
C TYR A 67 -16.41 1.40 6.54
N GLN A 68 -16.17 2.67 6.82
CA GLN A 68 -17.20 3.71 6.80
C GLN A 68 -16.60 5.03 6.27
N PRO A 69 -17.40 5.89 5.62
CA PRO A 69 -16.94 7.21 5.19
C PRO A 69 -16.46 8.05 6.36
N ALA A 70 -15.33 8.72 6.19
CA ALA A 70 -14.71 9.58 7.20
C ALA A 70 -13.94 10.73 6.55
N ASN A 71 -13.72 11.81 7.28
CA ASN A 71 -12.89 12.92 6.80
C ASN A 71 -11.46 12.45 6.52
N ALA A 72 -10.91 12.91 5.40
CA ALA A 72 -9.59 12.54 4.94
C ALA A 72 -8.84 13.72 4.32
N THR A 73 -7.51 13.59 4.33
CA THR A 73 -6.56 14.52 3.73
C THR A 73 -5.70 13.76 2.73
N LEU A 74 -5.55 14.30 1.53
CA LEU A 74 -4.55 13.86 0.57
C LEU A 74 -3.21 14.49 0.94
N VAL A 75 -2.17 13.68 1.03
CA VAL A 75 -0.84 14.08 1.51
C VAL A 75 0.20 13.53 0.55
N THR A 76 1.24 14.30 0.24
CA THR A 76 2.40 13.82 -0.51
C THR A 76 3.68 13.89 0.33
N SER A 77 4.54 12.90 0.15
CA SER A 77 5.89 12.80 0.68
C SER A 77 6.88 12.63 -0.47
N GLU A 78 8.18 12.56 -0.18
CA GLU A 78 9.20 12.25 -1.19
C GLU A 78 9.17 10.79 -1.69
N HIS A 79 8.27 9.99 -1.15
CA HIS A 79 8.23 8.55 -1.38
C HIS A 79 6.89 8.07 -1.93
N ASP A 80 5.81 8.77 -1.61
CA ASP A 80 4.46 8.39 -2.01
C ASP A 80 3.46 9.54 -1.92
N VAL A 81 2.29 9.31 -2.51
CA VAL A 81 1.06 10.05 -2.22
C VAL A 81 0.13 9.15 -1.41
N MET A 82 -0.54 9.72 -0.42
CA MET A 82 -1.35 8.98 0.54
C MET A 82 -2.66 9.71 0.88
N ILE A 83 -3.67 8.93 1.22
CA ILE A 83 -4.87 9.38 1.92
C ILE A 83 -4.69 9.09 3.39
N ASN A 84 -4.79 10.12 4.22
CA ASN A 84 -4.81 9.99 5.67
C ASN A 84 -6.23 10.27 6.19
N TRP A 85 -6.87 9.29 6.82
CA TRP A 85 -8.17 9.52 7.46
C TRP A 85 -7.96 10.15 8.83
N THR A 86 -8.54 11.33 9.03
CA THR A 86 -8.42 12.11 10.28
C THR A 86 -9.46 11.69 11.33
N GLU A 87 -10.43 10.89 10.92
CA GLU A 87 -11.48 10.32 11.75
C GLU A 87 -11.56 8.80 11.59
N ASN A 88 -12.48 8.15 12.31
CA ASN A 88 -12.62 6.71 12.25
C ASN A 88 -13.21 6.24 10.90
N ALA A 89 -12.34 5.78 10.00
CA ALA A 89 -12.70 5.20 8.70
C ALA A 89 -13.13 3.71 8.77
N GLY A 90 -13.28 3.17 9.99
CA GLY A 90 -13.65 1.78 10.21
C GLY A 90 -12.45 0.85 10.34
N ASN A 91 -12.65 -0.44 10.10
CA ASN A 91 -11.67 -1.47 10.44
C ASN A 91 -11.79 -2.73 9.60
N ILE A 92 -10.78 -3.58 9.71
CA ILE A 92 -10.84 -5.00 9.37
C ILE A 92 -10.82 -5.85 10.64
N ILE A 93 -11.45 -7.03 10.59
CA ILE A 93 -11.45 -7.99 11.70
C ILE A 93 -10.64 -9.23 11.33
N ILE A 94 -9.63 -9.53 12.15
CA ILE A 94 -8.76 -10.69 12.01
C ILE A 94 -8.84 -11.50 13.30
N ASN A 95 -9.41 -12.71 13.22
CA ASN A 95 -9.57 -13.61 14.38
C ASN A 95 -10.22 -12.91 15.60
N GLY A 96 -11.28 -12.12 15.37
CA GLY A 96 -11.99 -11.36 16.40
C GLY A 96 -11.30 -10.08 16.88
N THR A 97 -10.08 -9.78 16.40
CA THR A 97 -9.36 -8.55 16.71
C THR A 97 -9.64 -7.48 15.65
N GLN A 98 -10.01 -6.28 16.08
CA GLN A 98 -10.17 -5.12 15.19
C GLN A 98 -8.82 -4.47 14.88
N TYR A 99 -8.63 -4.14 13.61
CA TYR A 99 -7.51 -3.34 13.11
C TYR A 99 -8.09 -2.11 12.41
N GLN A 100 -7.96 -0.94 13.04
CA GLN A 100 -8.48 0.32 12.54
C GLN A 100 -7.69 0.77 11.31
N LEU A 101 -8.40 1.20 10.27
CA LEU A 101 -7.79 1.79 9.08
C LEU A 101 -7.23 3.17 9.42
N LEU A 102 -5.98 3.43 9.01
CA LEU A 102 -5.29 4.69 9.26
C LEU A 102 -5.10 5.49 7.97
N GLN A 103 -4.49 4.85 6.97
CA GLN A 103 -4.12 5.49 5.72
C GLN A 103 -4.19 4.51 4.55
N ALA A 104 -4.16 5.06 3.35
CA ALA A 104 -3.84 4.32 2.15
C ALA A 104 -2.84 5.07 1.28
N HIS A 105 -1.92 4.37 0.62
CA HIS A 105 -0.90 4.96 -0.25
C HIS A 105 -0.68 4.09 -1.49
N TRP A 106 -0.11 4.69 -2.53
CA TRP A 106 0.10 4.01 -3.81
C TRP A 106 1.58 3.78 -4.12
N HIS A 107 1.85 2.61 -4.67
CA HIS A 107 3.10 2.26 -5.31
C HIS A 107 2.90 2.09 -6.82
N SER A 108 3.82 2.66 -7.61
CA SER A 108 3.87 2.54 -9.06
C SER A 108 5.30 2.20 -9.50
N PRO A 109 5.55 1.04 -10.13
CA PRO A 109 4.61 -0.06 -10.37
C PRO A 109 4.19 -0.77 -9.07
N SER A 110 3.41 -1.87 -9.16
CA SER A 110 3.10 -2.67 -7.96
C SER A 110 4.36 -3.20 -7.30
N GLU A 111 4.38 -3.29 -5.97
CA GLU A 111 5.45 -3.87 -5.19
C GLU A 111 5.42 -5.41 -5.26
N HIS A 112 4.24 -5.98 -4.98
CA HIS A 112 3.99 -7.41 -5.12
C HIS A 112 3.93 -7.82 -6.58
N THR A 113 4.28 -9.08 -6.83
CA THR A 113 4.05 -9.73 -8.12
C THR A 113 3.19 -10.97 -7.93
N ILE A 114 2.43 -11.37 -8.94
CA ILE A 114 1.69 -12.65 -8.94
C ILE A 114 2.26 -13.52 -10.05
N ASN A 115 2.79 -14.69 -9.70
CA ASN A 115 3.48 -15.59 -10.64
C ASN A 115 4.57 -14.86 -11.46
N GLY A 116 5.31 -13.95 -10.81
CA GLY A 116 6.34 -13.13 -11.42
C GLY A 116 5.81 -11.93 -12.22
N ILE A 117 4.49 -11.78 -12.39
CA ILE A 117 3.89 -10.67 -13.12
C ILE A 117 3.75 -9.47 -12.20
N ARG A 118 4.34 -8.34 -12.60
CA ARG A 118 4.18 -7.04 -11.97
C ARG A 118 2.96 -6.30 -12.55
N TYR A 119 2.26 -5.56 -11.70
CA TYR A 119 1.06 -4.80 -12.02
C TYR A 119 1.42 -3.30 -12.13
N ASP A 120 0.53 -2.52 -12.73
CA ASP A 120 0.82 -1.12 -13.06
C ASP A 120 0.76 -0.19 -11.84
N LEU A 121 -0.02 -0.57 -10.82
CA LEU A 121 -0.18 0.19 -9.59
C LEU A 121 -0.57 -0.77 -8.45
N GLU A 122 -0.20 -0.44 -7.22
CA GLU A 122 -0.65 -1.13 -6.02
C GLU A 122 -1.06 -0.14 -4.94
N LEU A 123 -2.27 -0.29 -4.42
CA LEU A 123 -2.75 0.44 -3.25
C LEU A 123 -2.48 -0.37 -2.00
N HIS A 124 -1.81 0.21 -1.01
CA HIS A 124 -1.71 -0.35 0.35
C HIS A 124 -2.63 0.41 1.28
N MET A 125 -3.48 -0.29 2.02
CA MET A 125 -4.26 0.30 3.10
C MET A 125 -3.75 -0.25 4.44
N VAL A 126 -3.27 0.64 5.31
CA VAL A 126 -2.57 0.28 6.53
C VAL A 126 -3.51 0.35 7.73
N HIS A 127 -3.54 -0.74 8.49
CA HIS A 127 -4.40 -0.90 9.65
C HIS A 127 -3.59 -1.21 10.90
N ARG A 128 -4.10 -0.77 12.06
CA ARG A 128 -3.47 -0.99 13.35
C ARG A 128 -4.47 -1.45 14.41
N SER A 129 -4.14 -2.49 15.17
CA SER A 129 -4.94 -2.90 16.32
C SER A 129 -4.62 -2.06 17.56
N LEU A 130 -5.47 -2.13 18.60
CA LEU A 130 -5.21 -1.48 19.89
C LEU A 130 -3.88 -1.92 20.53
N ALA A 131 -3.46 -3.16 20.28
CA ALA A 131 -2.18 -3.70 20.75
C ALA A 131 -0.98 -3.24 19.90
N GLY A 132 -1.21 -2.44 18.85
CA GLY A 132 -0.17 -1.93 17.96
C GLY A 132 0.24 -2.87 16.84
N ASN A 133 -0.43 -4.02 16.67
CA ASN A 133 -0.16 -4.94 15.56
C ASN A 133 -0.61 -4.32 14.24
N ILE A 134 0.14 -4.57 13.16
CA ILE A 134 -0.13 -4.00 11.83
C ILE A 134 -0.68 -5.06 10.88
N ALA A 135 -1.69 -4.67 10.10
CA ALA A 135 -2.19 -5.43 8.97
C ALA A 135 -2.31 -4.51 7.75
N VAL A 136 -1.94 -5.01 6.57
CA VAL A 136 -2.00 -4.26 5.32
C VAL A 136 -2.84 -5.02 4.31
N THR A 137 -3.79 -4.33 3.69
CA THR A 137 -4.49 -4.84 2.52
C THR A 137 -3.89 -4.22 1.27
N GLY A 138 -3.37 -5.04 0.36
CA GLY A 138 -2.85 -4.62 -0.93
C GLY A 138 -3.90 -4.82 -2.04
N VAL A 139 -4.05 -3.87 -2.96
CA VAL A 139 -4.92 -3.99 -4.13
C VAL A 139 -4.11 -3.74 -5.39
N LEU A 140 -4.00 -4.75 -6.24
CA LEU A 140 -3.24 -4.68 -7.49
C LEU A 140 -4.14 -4.18 -8.63
N SER A 141 -3.64 -3.21 -9.40
CA SER A 141 -4.35 -2.66 -10.55
C SER A 141 -3.55 -2.82 -11.84
N ARG A 142 -4.26 -3.07 -12.95
CA ARG A 142 -3.65 -3.03 -14.31
C ARG A 142 -4.18 -1.83 -15.09
N HIS A 143 -3.51 -1.51 -16.18
CA HIS A 143 -4.05 -0.55 -17.12
C HIS A 143 -5.40 -0.98 -17.69
N GLY A 144 -6.32 -0.02 -17.74
CA GLY A 144 -7.67 -0.22 -18.24
C GLY A 144 -8.47 1.07 -18.17
N ILE A 145 -9.77 0.96 -17.85
CA ILE A 145 -10.62 2.13 -17.67
C ILE A 145 -10.15 2.96 -16.46
N PRO A 146 -10.41 4.28 -16.44
CA PRO A 146 -10.09 5.13 -15.30
C PRO A 146 -10.71 4.63 -13.99
N ASP A 147 -9.92 4.68 -12.93
CA ASP A 147 -10.38 4.44 -11.57
C ASP A 147 -11.28 5.60 -11.14
N SER A 148 -12.49 5.27 -10.67
CA SER A 148 -13.50 6.27 -10.34
C SER A 148 -13.14 7.12 -9.12
N PHE A 149 -12.39 6.57 -8.17
CA PHE A 149 -11.94 7.34 -7.01
C PHE A 149 -10.81 8.28 -7.40
N ILE A 150 -9.81 7.81 -8.16
CA ILE A 150 -8.72 8.68 -8.62
C ILE A 150 -9.27 9.85 -9.44
N SER A 151 -10.28 9.63 -10.29
CA SER A 151 -10.93 10.73 -11.02
C SER A 151 -11.61 11.78 -10.16
N LYS A 152 -12.01 11.45 -8.92
CA LYS A 152 -12.57 12.44 -7.98
C LYS A 152 -11.49 13.35 -7.38
N ILE A 153 -10.23 12.92 -7.37
CA ILE A 153 -9.10 13.62 -6.74
C ILE A 153 -8.03 14.08 -7.75
N GLU A 154 -8.30 14.02 -9.05
CA GLU A 154 -7.33 14.36 -10.11
C GLU A 154 -6.81 15.80 -9.98
N ASN A 155 -7.68 16.76 -9.62
CA ASN A 155 -7.29 18.16 -9.43
C ASN A 155 -6.33 18.30 -8.24
N GLU A 156 -6.62 17.61 -7.13
CA GLU A 156 -5.80 17.65 -5.93
C GLU A 156 -4.43 16.99 -6.18
N LEU A 157 -4.39 15.87 -6.92
CA LEU A 157 -3.14 15.26 -7.37
C LEU A 157 -2.31 16.22 -8.23
N GLN A 158 -2.95 16.98 -9.13
CA GLN A 158 -2.27 17.99 -9.93
C GLN A 158 -1.70 19.12 -9.06
N VAL A 159 -2.45 19.62 -8.07
CA VAL A 159 -1.96 20.66 -7.14
C VAL A 159 -0.74 20.17 -6.35
N LEU A 160 -0.72 18.90 -5.93
CA LEU A 160 0.45 18.29 -5.29
C LEU A 160 1.62 18.14 -6.24
N ALA A 161 1.39 17.72 -7.49
CA ALA A 161 2.43 17.59 -8.52
C ALA A 161 3.09 18.93 -8.89
N GLU A 162 2.33 20.01 -8.84
CA GLU A 162 2.84 21.38 -9.03
C GLU A 162 3.59 21.92 -7.79
N ASN A 163 3.76 21.10 -6.74
CA ASN A 163 4.42 21.40 -5.46
C ASN A 163 3.91 22.68 -4.79
N GLN A 164 2.61 22.98 -4.95
CA GLN A 164 1.98 24.16 -4.36
C GLN A 164 1.69 23.97 -2.86
N THR A 165 1.45 22.72 -2.45
CA THR A 165 1.22 22.30 -1.06
C THR A 165 1.61 20.83 -0.91
N ARG A 166 1.76 20.36 0.34
CA ARG A 166 2.03 18.96 0.68
C ARG A 166 0.81 18.21 1.21
N GLU A 167 -0.25 18.94 1.53
CA GLU A 167 -1.48 18.37 2.07
C GLU A 167 -2.70 19.16 1.57
N ILE A 168 -3.78 18.43 1.29
CA ILE A 168 -5.05 18.97 0.81
C ILE A 168 -6.19 18.19 1.49
N PRO A 169 -7.01 18.82 2.34
CA PRO A 169 -8.24 18.19 2.84
C PRO A 169 -9.18 17.86 1.67
N ILE A 170 -9.58 16.59 1.54
CA ILE A 170 -10.44 16.09 0.45
C ILE A 170 -11.86 15.74 0.93
N GLY A 171 -12.21 16.14 2.16
CA GLY A 171 -13.52 15.93 2.75
C GLY A 171 -13.77 14.46 3.12
N VAL A 172 -15.02 14.03 3.02
CA VAL A 172 -15.44 12.69 3.41
C VAL A 172 -15.11 11.68 2.31
N VAL A 173 -14.29 10.67 2.64
CA VAL A 173 -13.86 9.60 1.74
C VAL A 173 -14.28 8.25 2.29
N ASP A 174 -14.99 7.45 1.48
CA ASP A 174 -15.29 6.05 1.77
C ASP A 174 -14.10 5.16 1.37
N PRO A 175 -13.49 4.41 2.31
CA PRO A 175 -12.40 3.50 1.97
C PRO A 175 -12.78 2.41 0.95
N ASN A 176 -14.06 2.04 0.84
CA ASN A 176 -14.51 1.10 -0.17
C ASN A 176 -14.37 1.66 -1.60
N ASP A 177 -14.62 2.97 -1.79
CA ASP A 177 -14.42 3.65 -3.07
C ASP A 177 -12.94 3.65 -3.46
N VAL A 178 -12.06 3.97 -2.51
CA VAL A 178 -10.59 3.96 -2.73
C VAL A 178 -10.11 2.58 -3.11
N ALA A 179 -10.49 1.57 -2.31
CA ALA A 179 -10.03 0.20 -2.49
C ALA A 179 -10.60 -0.42 -3.77
N GLY A 180 -11.86 -0.11 -4.13
CA GLY A 180 -12.55 -0.71 -5.28
C GLY A 180 -12.65 -2.23 -5.19
N ILE A 181 -12.66 -2.82 -3.98
CA ILE A 181 -12.66 -4.27 -3.80
C ILE A 181 -14.09 -4.80 -3.68
N THR A 182 -14.60 -5.40 -4.75
CA THR A 182 -15.93 -6.05 -4.79
C THR A 182 -15.92 -7.48 -4.24
N GLY A 183 -14.78 -8.17 -4.28
CA GLY A 183 -14.63 -9.57 -3.83
C GLY A 183 -13.96 -9.75 -2.46
N ASN A 184 -13.76 -11.01 -2.06
CA ASN A 184 -13.04 -11.36 -0.83
C ASN A 184 -11.98 -12.45 -1.03
N SER A 185 -11.43 -12.52 -2.25
CA SER A 185 -10.34 -13.42 -2.60
C SER A 185 -8.99 -12.69 -2.49
N TYR A 186 -8.05 -13.27 -1.75
CA TYR A 186 -6.76 -12.62 -1.46
C TYR A 186 -5.68 -13.63 -1.12
N PHE A 187 -4.43 -13.25 -1.37
CA PHE A 187 -3.27 -13.91 -0.78
C PHE A 187 -3.05 -13.41 0.64
N ARG A 188 -2.69 -14.31 1.55
CA ARG A 188 -2.34 -13.99 2.93
C ARG A 188 -0.98 -14.55 3.31
N TYR A 189 -0.15 -13.72 3.93
CA TYR A 189 1.15 -14.11 4.48
C TYR A 189 1.61 -13.16 5.60
N ASN A 190 2.66 -13.56 6.34
CA ASN A 190 3.32 -12.71 7.33
C ASN A 190 4.57 -12.08 6.69
N GLY A 191 4.65 -10.76 6.72
CA GLY A 191 5.67 -9.98 6.03
C GLY A 191 6.16 -8.78 6.82
N SER A 192 6.65 -7.76 6.12
CA SER A 192 7.19 -6.56 6.72
C SER A 192 6.60 -5.26 6.17
N LEU A 193 6.86 -4.18 6.92
CA LEU A 193 6.98 -2.81 6.43
C LEU A 193 8.30 -2.29 7.00
N PHE A 194 8.25 -1.81 8.25
CA PHE A 194 9.42 -1.42 9.05
C PHE A 194 9.90 -2.49 10.04
N ASN A 195 9.00 -3.41 10.39
CA ASN A 195 9.27 -4.59 11.19
C ASN A 195 8.72 -5.82 10.47
N GLU A 196 9.07 -7.02 10.93
CA GLU A 196 8.69 -8.30 10.31
C GLU A 196 7.40 -8.93 10.85
N ASN A 197 6.53 -8.13 11.49
CA ASN A 197 5.31 -8.56 12.14
C ASN A 197 4.07 -7.91 11.50
N VAL A 198 4.05 -7.86 10.16
CA VAL A 198 2.92 -7.34 9.38
C VAL A 198 2.11 -8.48 8.78
N LEU A 199 0.78 -8.43 8.96
CA LEU A 199 -0.14 -9.34 8.28
C LEU A 199 -0.54 -8.76 6.92
N TRP A 200 -0.20 -9.44 5.84
CA TRP A 200 -0.54 -9.01 4.49
C TRP A 200 -1.78 -9.73 3.94
N PHE A 201 -2.65 -8.97 3.27
CA PHE A 201 -3.83 -9.42 2.56
C PHE A 201 -3.83 -8.80 1.15
N VAL A 202 -3.25 -9.48 0.17
CA VAL A 202 -3.12 -8.94 -1.19
C VAL A 202 -4.28 -9.43 -2.04
N PHE A 203 -5.22 -8.54 -2.30
CA PHE A 203 -6.41 -8.80 -3.09
C PHE A 203 -6.04 -8.91 -4.58
N THR A 204 -6.59 -9.95 -5.20
CA THR A 204 -6.51 -10.16 -6.64
C THR A 204 -7.90 -10.51 -7.13
N PHE A 205 -8.31 -9.88 -8.22
CA PHE A 205 -9.63 -10.10 -8.77
C PHE A 205 -9.54 -11.20 -9.82
N VAL A 206 -10.03 -12.38 -9.46
CA VAL A 206 -10.33 -13.40 -10.47
C VAL A 206 -11.62 -12.96 -11.18
N GLY A 207 -11.48 -12.15 -12.23
CA GLY A 207 -12.59 -11.77 -13.14
C GLY A 207 -12.79 -10.27 -13.38
N GLU A 208 -12.40 -9.39 -12.45
CA GLU A 208 -12.61 -7.93 -12.56
C GLU A 208 -11.44 -7.18 -11.92
N ASN A 209 -10.26 -7.20 -12.55
CA ASN A 209 -9.10 -6.47 -12.03
C ASN A 209 -9.46 -5.00 -11.83
N LYS A 210 -9.16 -4.42 -10.65
CA LYS A 210 -9.12 -2.97 -10.49
C LYS A 210 -8.25 -2.41 -11.61
N THR A 211 -8.75 -1.39 -12.29
CA THR A 211 -8.04 -0.75 -13.39
C THR A 211 -7.66 0.67 -13.04
N VAL A 212 -6.59 1.15 -13.66
CA VAL A 212 -6.18 2.54 -13.61
C VAL A 212 -5.84 2.99 -15.02
N SER A 213 -6.25 4.20 -15.41
CA SER A 213 -5.85 4.73 -16.72
C SER A 213 -4.35 5.06 -16.71
N ARG A 214 -3.77 5.22 -17.91
CA ARG A 214 -2.36 5.62 -18.03
C ARG A 214 -2.13 7.01 -17.42
N ALA A 215 -2.98 7.98 -17.77
CA ALA A 215 -2.91 9.34 -17.25
C ALA A 215 -3.04 9.40 -15.73
N GLN A 216 -3.93 8.60 -15.13
CA GLN A 216 -4.07 8.54 -13.67
C GLN A 216 -2.83 8.01 -12.98
N LYS A 217 -2.17 6.99 -13.56
CA LYS A 217 -0.89 6.50 -13.04
C LYS A 217 0.19 7.58 -13.13
N GLU A 218 0.25 8.31 -14.24
CA GLU A 218 1.18 9.42 -14.46
C GLU A 218 0.94 10.56 -13.44
N PHE A 219 -0.31 10.93 -13.16
CA PHE A 219 -0.64 11.90 -12.11
C PHE A 219 -0.20 11.45 -10.72
N ILE A 220 -0.43 10.18 -10.36
CA ILE A 220 0.04 9.64 -9.08
C ILE A 220 1.56 9.75 -8.98
N ARG A 221 2.31 9.37 -10.03
CA ARG A 221 3.78 9.46 -10.04
C ARG A 221 4.26 10.90 -9.90
N ALA A 222 3.67 11.81 -10.67
CA ALA A 222 4.03 13.22 -10.65
C ALA A 222 3.70 13.89 -9.30
N SER A 223 2.68 13.39 -8.58
CA SER A 223 2.27 13.94 -7.29
C SER A 223 3.19 13.59 -6.12
N VAL A 224 4.12 12.64 -6.28
CA VAL A 224 5.14 12.35 -5.27
C VAL A 224 6.13 13.50 -5.23
N ASP A 225 6.38 14.04 -4.05
CA ASP A 225 7.28 15.17 -3.93
C ASP A 225 8.71 14.82 -4.36
N GLY A 226 9.41 15.78 -4.97
CA GLY A 226 10.78 15.59 -5.44
C GLY A 226 10.92 14.64 -6.64
N ALA A 227 9.87 13.88 -6.99
CA ALA A 227 9.86 13.01 -8.17
C ALA A 227 10.02 13.83 -9.45
N GLY A 228 9.33 14.97 -9.55
CA GLY A 228 9.49 15.97 -10.61
C GLY A 228 9.12 15.52 -12.03
N ASP A 229 8.94 14.21 -12.28
CA ASP A 229 8.50 13.66 -13.55
C ASP A 229 7.79 12.29 -13.43
N GLU A 230 7.11 11.89 -14.52
CA GLU A 230 6.27 10.68 -14.62
C GLU A 230 7.06 9.35 -14.68
N THR A 231 8.39 9.41 -14.66
CA THR A 231 9.26 8.23 -14.73
C THR A 231 9.61 7.68 -13.35
N PHE A 232 9.32 8.43 -12.28
CA PHE A 232 9.54 8.01 -10.91
C PHE A 232 8.82 6.70 -10.58
N GLU A 233 9.55 5.82 -9.92
CA GLU A 233 9.04 4.54 -9.42
C GLU A 233 9.35 4.39 -7.94
N ASN A 234 8.32 4.13 -7.14
CA ASN A 234 8.43 3.96 -5.69
C ASN A 234 8.18 2.53 -5.23
N ALA A 235 8.57 1.55 -6.04
CA ALA A 235 8.31 0.15 -5.74
C ALA A 235 9.56 -0.56 -5.22
N ARG A 236 9.54 -1.05 -3.97
CA ARG A 236 10.63 -1.89 -3.45
C ARG A 236 10.73 -3.18 -4.29
N PRO A 237 11.95 -3.66 -4.60
CA PRO A 237 12.14 -4.95 -5.24
C PRO A 237 11.55 -6.11 -4.44
N VAL A 238 11.13 -7.18 -5.13
CA VAL A 238 10.64 -8.40 -4.48
C VAL A 238 11.72 -9.02 -3.59
N GLN A 239 11.32 -9.41 -2.38
CA GLN A 239 12.19 -9.98 -1.38
C GLN A 239 12.10 -11.51 -1.37
N PRO A 240 13.15 -12.22 -0.90
CA PRO A 240 13.12 -13.67 -0.78
C PRO A 240 11.97 -14.16 0.10
N ARG A 241 11.22 -15.17 -0.39
CA ARG A 241 10.11 -15.76 0.37
C ARG A 241 10.57 -16.51 1.62
N ASN A 242 11.79 -17.05 1.63
CA ASN A 242 12.41 -17.76 2.76
C ASN A 242 11.50 -18.85 3.37
N GLY A 243 10.83 -19.62 2.52
CA GLY A 243 9.94 -20.71 2.96
C GLY A 243 8.64 -20.28 3.65
N ARG A 244 8.35 -18.97 3.76
CA ARG A 244 7.11 -18.49 4.40
C ARG A 244 5.86 -19.07 3.72
N PRO A 245 4.87 -19.55 4.49
CA PRO A 245 3.62 -20.02 3.91
C PRO A 245 2.83 -18.84 3.33
N VAL A 246 2.29 -19.03 2.13
CA VAL A 246 1.35 -18.11 1.47
C VAL A 246 0.08 -18.91 1.21
N LYS A 247 -1.06 -18.37 1.63
CA LYS A 247 -2.38 -18.99 1.45
C LYS A 247 -3.21 -18.13 0.51
N LEU A 248 -3.97 -18.77 -0.37
CA LEU A 248 -4.93 -18.11 -1.25
C LEU A 248 -6.31 -18.37 -0.67
N TYR A 249 -6.94 -17.32 -0.17
CA TYR A 249 -8.32 -17.39 0.28
C TYR A 249 -9.21 -17.14 -0.93
N LEU A 250 -10.13 -18.06 -1.18
CA LEU A 250 -11.17 -17.91 -2.18
C LEU A 250 -12.51 -17.80 -1.46
N HIS A 251 -13.25 -16.74 -1.78
CA HIS A 251 -14.60 -16.59 -1.31
C HIS A 251 -15.49 -17.62 -1.99
N THR A 252 -16.16 -18.46 -1.19
CA THR A 252 -17.25 -19.29 -1.68
C THR A 252 -18.55 -18.58 -1.36
N ASN A 253 -19.29 -18.17 -2.41
CA ASN A 253 -20.70 -17.88 -2.22
C ASN A 253 -21.33 -19.17 -1.68
N GLY A 254 -21.96 -19.11 -0.50
CA GLY A 254 -22.82 -20.19 -0.07
C GLY A 254 -23.87 -20.42 -1.16
N ASN A 255 -24.10 -21.68 -1.53
CA ASN A 255 -25.16 -22.07 -2.47
C ASN A 255 -26.50 -21.40 -2.12
#